data_AF-A0A3B9SWF7-F1
#
_entry.id   AF-A0A3B9SWF7-F1
#
_cell.length_a   1.000
_cell.length_b   1.000
_cell.length_c   1.000
_cell.angle_alpha   90.00
_cell.angle_beta   90.00
_cell.angle_gamma   90.00
#
_symmetry.space_group_name_H-M   'P 1'
#
loop_
_entity.id
_entity.type
_entity.pdbx_description
1 polymer ?
#
loop_
_entity_poly.entity_id
_entity_poly.type
_entity_poly.pdbx_seq_one_letter_code
_entity_poly.pdbx_strand_id
1 'polypeptide(L)'
;MHSTTGRSIISPEVLPYEIGNALIAMKRKGRLNDREILRAFDLSQRIAVRLVSVNIRDAIKIALRFNIYAYDAYYLQCCLENKLPFISLDHRMCDIAESLEIKVVK
;
A
#
# COMPACT_ATOMS: atom_id res chain seq x y z
N MET A 1 12.43 27.92 -4.42
CA MET A 1 12.18 26.48 -4.18
C MET A 1 10.94 26.37 -3.30
N HIS A 2 9.77 26.18 -3.90
CA HIS A 2 8.49 26.25 -3.19
C HIS A 2 8.16 24.91 -2.50
N SER A 3 8.21 24.95 -1.18
CA SER A 3 7.60 24.13 -0.14
C SER A 3 6.56 23.06 -0.58
N THR A 4 6.99 21.80 -0.66
CA THR A 4 6.13 20.65 -0.36
C THR A 4 6.32 20.28 1.11
N THR A 5 5.74 21.09 1.99
CA THR A 5 5.79 20.89 3.44
C THR A 5 4.98 19.64 3.81
N GLY A 6 5.64 18.55 4.19
CA GLY A 6 5.27 17.81 5.39
C GLY A 6 4.15 16.75 5.33
N ARG A 7 3.75 16.20 4.17
CA ARG A 7 2.92 14.98 4.18
C ARG A 7 3.81 13.74 4.18
N SER A 8 4.08 13.21 5.37
CA SER A 8 4.72 11.90 5.55
C SER A 8 3.74 10.82 5.11
N ILE A 9 4.11 10.04 4.09
CA ILE A 9 3.35 8.86 3.65
C ILE A 9 3.70 7.71 4.58
N ILE A 10 2.70 6.96 5.01
CA ILE A 10 2.91 5.72 5.76
C ILE A 10 2.36 4.54 4.99
N SER A 11 2.91 3.36 5.25
CA SER A 11 2.44 2.10 4.67
C SER A 11 2.78 0.94 5.60
N PRO A 12 2.04 -0.18 5.57
CA PRO A 12 2.47 -1.39 6.25
C PRO A 12 3.87 -1.83 5.78
N GLU A 13 4.63 -2.48 6.68
CA GLU A 13 5.94 -3.09 6.39
C GLU A 13 5.93 -4.10 5.23
N VAL A 14 4.74 -4.54 4.80
CA VAL A 14 4.55 -5.46 3.68
C VAL A 14 4.80 -4.83 2.30
N LEU A 15 4.78 -3.50 2.19
CA LEU A 15 4.87 -2.77 0.92
C LEU A 15 6.09 -3.15 0.05
N PRO A 16 7.33 -3.26 0.57
CA PRO A 16 8.48 -3.63 -0.25
C PRO A 16 8.33 -5.02 -0.89
N TYR A 17 7.69 -5.96 -0.19
CA TYR A 17 7.44 -7.31 -0.70
C TYR A 17 6.41 -7.29 -1.83
N GLU A 18 5.40 -6.44 -1.74
CA GLU A 18 4.42 -6.25 -2.82
C GLU A 18 5.00 -5.56 -4.04
N ILE A 19 5.86 -4.55 -3.84
CA ILE A 19 6.63 -3.93 -4.92
C ILE A 19 7.46 -5.01 -5.64
N GLY A 20 8.19 -5.83 -4.88
CA GLY A 20 8.97 -6.94 -5.45
C GLY A 20 8.11 -7.91 -6.25
N ASN A 21 6.98 -8.34 -5.70
CA ASN A 21 6.05 -9.25 -6.37
C ASN A 21 5.48 -8.64 -7.66
N ALA A 22 5.08 -7.36 -7.63
CA ALA A 22 4.56 -6.65 -8.79
C ALA A 22 5.61 -6.53 -9.91
N LEU A 23 6.86 -6.23 -9.56
CA LEU A 23 7.98 -6.19 -10.50
C LEU A 23 8.23 -7.54 -11.16
N ILE A 24 8.27 -8.63 -10.38
CA ILE A 24 8.42 -9.98 -10.94
C ILE A 24 7.24 -10.35 -11.85
N ALA A 25 6.02 -9.98 -11.48
CA ALA A 25 4.86 -10.18 -12.35
C ALA A 25 4.97 -9.43 -13.69
N MET A 26 5.55 -8.23 -13.69
CA MET A 26 5.83 -7.45 -14.92
C MET A 26 6.89 -8.12 -15.80
N LYS A 27 7.96 -8.67 -15.22
CA LYS A 27 8.97 -9.47 -15.93
C LYS A 27 8.35 -10.70 -16.59
N ARG A 28 7.50 -11.44 -15.86
CA ARG A 28 6.82 -12.64 -16.38
C ARG A 28 5.87 -12.33 -17.55
N LYS A 29 5.38 -11.10 -17.64
CA LYS A 29 4.57 -10.59 -18.77
C LYS A 29 5.42 -10.05 -19.94
N GLY A 30 6.74 -10.20 -19.89
CA GLY A 30 7.67 -9.73 -20.93
C GLY A 30 7.77 -8.20 -21.03
N ARG A 31 7.36 -7.46 -20.01
CA ARG A 31 7.29 -5.99 -20.05
C ARG A 31 8.60 -5.30 -19.68
N LEU A 32 9.46 -5.96 -18.91
CA LEU A 32 10.71 -5.41 -18.39
C LEU A 32 11.79 -6.49 -18.33
N ASN A 33 13.04 -6.11 -18.58
CA ASN A 33 14.21 -6.97 -18.38
C ASN A 33 14.77 -6.86 -16.94
N ASP A 34 15.71 -7.73 -16.61
CA ASP A 34 16.29 -7.87 -15.26
C ASP A 34 16.89 -6.58 -14.72
N ARG A 35 17.59 -5.83 -15.58
CA ARG A 35 18.21 -4.55 -15.21
C ARG A 35 17.16 -3.49 -14.95
N GLU A 36 16.09 -3.45 -15.74
CA GLU A 36 14.98 -2.52 -15.55
C GLU A 36 14.20 -2.80 -14.27
N ILE A 37 14.00 -4.07 -13.94
CA ILE A 37 13.34 -4.50 -12.69
C ILE A 37 14.11 -4.02 -11.45
N LEU A 38 15.41 -4.31 -11.38
CA LEU A 38 16.23 -3.90 -10.24
C LEU A 38 16.30 -2.37 -10.12
N ARG A 39 16.46 -1.66 -11.25
CA ARG A 39 16.43 -0.21 -11.27
C ARG A 39 15.09 0.36 -10.81
N ALA A 40 13.97 -0.25 -11.21
CA ALA A 40 12.64 0.19 -10.78
C ALA A 40 12.45 0.01 -9.27
N PHE A 41 12.95 -1.09 -8.70
CA PHE A 41 12.96 -1.31 -7.25
C PHE A 41 13.81 -0.25 -6.52
N ASP A 42 15.03 0.03 -6.97
CA ASP A 42 15.89 1.03 -6.35
C ASP A 42 15.28 2.44 -6.40
N LEU A 43 14.57 2.76 -7.49
CA LEU A 43 13.84 4.02 -7.62
C LEU A 43 12.65 4.10 -6.65
N SER A 44 11.91 3.00 -6.45
CA SER A 44 10.78 2.99 -5.52
C SER A 44 11.23 3.20 -4.07
N GLN A 45 12.42 2.72 -3.69
CA GLN A 45 12.96 2.93 -2.34
C GLN A 45 13.31 4.40 -2.02
N ARG A 46 13.38 5.27 -3.04
CA ARG A 46 13.63 6.71 -2.84
C ARG A 46 12.37 7.49 -2.45
N ILE A 47 11.19 6.87 -2.55
CA ILE A 47 9.94 7.48 -2.12
C ILE A 47 9.93 7.49 -0.60
N ALA A 48 9.73 8.67 0.00
CA ALA A 48 9.70 8.84 1.45
C ALA A 48 8.42 8.24 2.05
N VAL A 49 8.41 6.92 2.26
CA VAL A 49 7.35 6.17 2.92
C VAL A 49 7.89 5.64 4.25
N ARG A 50 7.21 5.97 5.35
CA ARG A 50 7.48 5.37 6.65
C ARG A 50 6.74 4.05 6.75
N LEU A 51 7.50 2.95 6.80
CA LEU A 51 6.95 1.62 7.04
C LEU A 51 6.57 1.48 8.52
N VAL A 52 5.39 0.94 8.78
CA VAL A 52 4.87 0.71 10.14
C VAL A 52 4.32 -0.71 10.26
N SER A 53 4.45 -1.28 11.45
CA SER A 53 3.74 -2.52 11.78
C SER A 53 2.24 -2.24 11.93
N VAL A 54 1.43 -3.28 11.76
CA VAL A 54 -0.03 -3.23 11.91
C VAL A 54 -0.49 -4.35 12.83
N ASN A 55 -1.62 -4.15 13.52
CA ASN A 55 -2.28 -5.22 14.26
C ASN A 55 -2.87 -6.25 13.29
N ILE A 56 -2.12 -7.31 13.05
CA ILE A 56 -2.49 -8.40 12.13
C ILE A 56 -3.84 -9.02 12.50
N ARG A 57 -4.14 -9.17 13.79
CA ARG A 57 -5.39 -9.79 14.23
C ARG A 57 -6.59 -8.95 13.81
N ASP A 58 -6.50 -7.63 13.94
CA ASP A 58 -7.59 -6.73 13.55
C ASP A 58 -7.69 -6.60 12.03
N ALA A 59 -6.57 -6.59 11.31
CA ALA A 59 -6.57 -6.69 9.86
C ALA A 59 -7.26 -7.99 9.35
N ILE A 60 -7.02 -9.13 10.00
CA ILE A 60 -7.70 -10.39 9.65
C ILE A 60 -9.22 -10.26 9.84
N LYS A 61 -9.70 -9.55 10.87
CA LYS A 61 -11.15 -9.31 11.04
C LYS A 61 -11.71 -8.50 9.87
N ILE A 62 -10.98 -7.50 9.37
CA ILE A 62 -11.37 -6.73 8.18
C ILE A 62 -11.40 -7.65 6.96
N ALA A 63 -10.36 -8.45 6.74
CA ALA A 63 -10.28 -9.39 5.63
C ALA A 63 -11.46 -10.36 5.59
N LEU A 64 -11.82 -10.92 6.76
CA LEU A 64 -12.99 -11.81 6.90
C LEU A 64 -14.30 -11.07 6.64
N ARG A 65 -14.47 -9.86 7.19
CA ARG A 65 -15.71 -9.07 7.06
C ARG A 65 -16.00 -8.68 5.60
N PHE A 66 -14.98 -8.30 4.84
CA PHE A 66 -15.13 -7.78 3.47
C PHE A 66 -14.72 -8.78 2.38
N ASN A 67 -14.34 -10.01 2.76
CA ASN A 67 -13.86 -11.06 1.87
C ASN A 67 -12.76 -10.57 0.91
N ILE A 68 -11.68 -10.03 1.50
CA ILE A 68 -10.48 -9.54 0.80
C ILE A 68 -9.23 -10.26 1.31
N TYR A 69 -8.12 -10.11 0.59
CA TYR A 69 -6.85 -10.68 1.03
C TYR A 69 -6.32 -9.98 2.28
N ALA A 70 -5.53 -10.70 3.08
CA ALA A 70 -4.92 -10.13 4.28
C ALA A 70 -3.99 -8.95 3.95
N TYR A 71 -3.27 -9.03 2.82
CA TYR A 71 -2.40 -7.95 2.34
C TYR A 71 -3.18 -6.63 2.17
N ASP A 72 -4.30 -6.67 1.47
CA ASP A 72 -5.20 -5.55 1.30
C ASP A 72 -5.68 -5.00 2.65
N ALA A 73 -6.12 -5.89 3.54
CA ALA A 73 -6.60 -5.51 4.86
C ALA A 73 -5.52 -4.87 5.76
N TYR A 74 -4.23 -5.18 5.56
CA TYR A 74 -3.14 -4.52 6.29
C TYR A 74 -3.10 -3.02 6.01
N TYR A 75 -3.38 -2.59 4.77
CA TYR A 75 -3.42 -1.17 4.45
C TYR A 75 -4.60 -0.45 5.11
N LEU A 76 -5.78 -1.07 5.12
CA LEU A 76 -6.96 -0.51 5.79
C LEU A 76 -6.73 -0.41 7.31
N GLN A 77 -6.17 -1.45 7.92
CA GLN A 77 -5.82 -1.45 9.34
C GLN A 77 -4.75 -0.38 9.66
N CYS A 78 -3.75 -0.20 8.79
CA CYS A 78 -2.75 0.86 8.92
C CYS A 78 -3.39 2.26 8.96
N CYS A 79 -4.36 2.52 8.08
CA CYS A 79 -5.11 3.78 8.09
C CYS A 79 -5.93 3.97 9.36
N LEU A 80 -6.61 2.92 9.85
CA LEU A 80 -7.41 2.98 11.08
C LEU A 80 -6.55 3.27 12.32
N GLU A 81 -5.44 2.56 12.49
CA GLU A 81 -4.53 2.73 13.63
C GLU A 81 -3.91 4.12 13.70
N ASN A 82 -3.60 4.69 12.53
CA ASN A 82 -2.94 5.99 12.43
C ASN A 82 -3.91 7.15 12.20
N LYS A 83 -5.22 6.87 12.03
CA LYS A 83 -6.27 7.85 11.71
C LYS A 83 -5.91 8.71 10.48
N LEU A 84 -5.43 8.04 9.43
CA LEU A 84 -4.99 8.69 8.19
C LEU A 84 -5.92 8.35 7.03
N PRO A 85 -6.03 9.25 6.04
CA PRO A 85 -6.81 8.97 4.85
C PRO A 85 -6.14 7.87 4.02
N PHE A 86 -6.96 7.13 3.27
CA PHE A 86 -6.53 6.04 2.39
C PHE A 86 -6.37 6.53 0.95
N ILE A 87 -5.37 5.99 0.25
CA ILE A 87 -5.13 6.22 -1.17
C ILE A 87 -4.85 4.88 -1.83
N SER A 88 -5.57 4.58 -2.91
CA SER A 88 -5.36 3.38 -3.72
C SER A 88 -5.89 3.58 -5.13
N LEU A 89 -5.31 2.86 -6.08
CA LEU A 89 -5.85 2.75 -7.45
C LEU A 89 -6.91 1.63 -7.56
N ASP A 90 -7.06 0.81 -6.52
CA ASP A 90 -8.10 -0.21 -6.45
C ASP A 90 -9.40 0.41 -5.92
N HIS A 91 -10.39 0.54 -6.80
CA HIS A 91 -11.69 1.13 -6.46
C HIS A 91 -12.43 0.32 -5.38
N ARG A 92 -12.36 -1.01 -5.40
CA ARG A 92 -13.00 -1.85 -4.38
C ARG A 92 -12.39 -1.58 -3.01
N MET A 93 -11.08 -1.37 -2.95
CA MET A 93 -10.40 -1.00 -1.70
C MET A 93 -10.82 0.38 -1.19
N CYS A 94 -11.00 1.35 -2.09
CA CYS A 94 -11.53 2.66 -1.73
C CYS A 94 -12.96 2.56 -1.16
N ASP A 95 -13.84 1.77 -1.78
CA ASP A 95 -15.22 1.57 -1.29
C ASP A 95 -15.25 0.92 0.11
N ILE A 96 -14.36 -0.04 0.36
CA ILE A 96 -14.22 -0.67 1.69
C ILE A 96 -13.67 0.34 2.70
N ALA A 97 -12.71 1.17 2.31
CA ALA A 97 -12.17 2.22 3.19
C ALA A 97 -13.27 3.22 3.60
N GLU A 98 -14.11 3.66 2.67
CA GLU A 98 -15.25 4.54 2.96
C GLU A 98 -16.27 3.83 3.89
N SER A 99 -16.51 2.53 3.70
CA SER A 99 -17.37 1.70 4.58
C SER A 99 -16.81 1.52 6.00
N LEU A 100 -15.50 1.75 6.18
CA LEU A 100 -14.80 1.77 7.45
C LEU A 100 -14.65 3.19 8.03
N GLU A 101 -15.33 4.18 7.44
CA GLU A 101 -15.26 5.60 7.81
C GLU A 101 -13.85 6.21 7.63
N ILE A 102 -13.03 5.59 6.77
CA ILE A 102 -11.72 6.11 6.39
C ILE A 102 -11.90 7.06 5.21
N LYS A 103 -11.40 8.30 5.34
CA LYS A 103 -11.42 9.26 4.23
C LYS A 103 -10.55 8.76 3.07
N VAL A 104 -11.09 8.71 1.86
CA VAL A 104 -10.32 8.40 0.64
C VAL A 104 -9.82 9.68 -0.02
N VAL A 105 -8.55 9.68 -0.44
CA VAL A 105 -7.98 10.73 -1.30
C VAL A 105 -8.26 10.36 -2.75
N LYS A 106 -8.93 11.27 -3.47
CA LYS A 106 -9.22 11.18 -4.91
C LYS A 106 -8.25 12.02 -5.71
#